data_AF-A0A2E5W035-F1
#
_entry.id   AF-A0A2E5W035-F1
#
_cell.length_a   1.000
_cell.length_b   1.000
_cell.length_c   1.000
_cell.angle_alpha   90.00
_cell.angle_beta   90.00
_cell.angle_gamma   90.00
#
_symmetry.space_group_name_H-M   'P 1'
#
loop_
_entity.id
_entity.type
_entity.pdbx_description
1 polymer ?
#
loop_
_entity_poly.entity_id
_entity_poly.type
_entity_poly.pdbx_seq_one_letter_code
_entity_poly.pdbx_strand_id
1 'polypeptide(L)'
;MPLRIYDTRSRSKRELETLEEGKVGIYACGITPYSPSHIGHARQAISFDIIVRWLRKRGYEVEYITNFTDVDDKIIAAANEEGVDFLEIADRHIGDYFTSMDSLNVIRADAYPRVTETIPEILEMVSELIDKGHAYEANDGVYFEIDTSPEKYGQLTGQTLEMVRSGAGGRVDKTGSGKKDHRDFALWKLAKTGEPSWESPWGAGRPGWHIECSAMSLKHLGERFDIHGGGSDLIFPHHEAEIFQSECCLGHDPVVQYWIHNGMINIDGEKMSKSLGNFWTIADALQKVDPLVLRYALINAPYRQPVDFNQVMVDDSEEHHERLVASYGEGLARHGSGDWRNKPDLVAAAERLEEGMDDDFNTRVAIVEVQSVSKRLRGVLDSEDSGEEARSFVGWISEFAGDVLGLLPTNERILDGLETLDKEKGEIAPKVEELLEERRGARDSKDWGRADEIRDELASMGIILEDGPEGTSWRIK
;
A
#
# COMPACT_ATOMS: atom_id res chain seq x y z
N MET A 1 16.95 16.28 -6.58
CA MET A 1 16.22 17.14 -7.54
C MET A 1 14.99 17.74 -6.85
N PRO A 2 14.22 18.69 -7.42
CA PRO A 2 12.91 18.99 -6.85
C PRO A 2 12.00 17.76 -6.95
N LEU A 3 11.27 17.46 -5.88
CA LEU A 3 10.28 16.38 -5.86
C LEU A 3 9.10 16.79 -6.73
N ARG A 4 8.74 15.94 -7.70
CA ARG A 4 7.60 16.14 -8.60
C ARG A 4 6.58 15.03 -8.40
N ILE A 5 5.31 15.42 -8.36
CA ILE A 5 4.18 14.52 -8.12
C ILE A 5 3.21 14.65 -9.29
N TYR A 6 2.69 13.53 -9.79
CA TYR A 6 1.61 13.59 -10.76
C TYR A 6 0.30 13.97 -10.07
N ASP A 7 -0.16 15.18 -10.36
CA ASP A 7 -1.46 15.66 -9.89
C ASP A 7 -2.53 15.25 -10.89
N THR A 8 -3.52 14.51 -10.38
CA THR A 8 -4.66 14.01 -11.15
C THR A 8 -5.52 15.15 -11.66
N ARG A 9 -5.64 16.24 -10.89
CA ARG A 9 -6.43 17.42 -11.28
C ARG A 9 -5.80 18.13 -12.48
N SER A 10 -4.49 18.38 -12.44
CA SER A 10 -3.75 19.01 -13.57
C SER A 10 -3.41 18.04 -14.70
N ARG A 11 -3.45 16.73 -14.45
CA ARG A 11 -3.02 15.65 -15.36
C ARG A 11 -1.55 15.77 -15.76
N SER A 12 -0.73 16.35 -14.91
CA SER A 12 0.69 16.59 -15.15
C SER A 12 1.51 16.37 -13.89
N LYS A 13 2.82 16.09 -14.07
CA LYS A 13 3.76 16.14 -12.97
C LYS A 13 4.04 17.60 -12.62
N ARG A 14 3.85 17.96 -11.36
CA ARG A 14 4.08 19.29 -10.80
C ARG A 14 5.14 19.18 -9.70
N GLU A 15 5.98 20.20 -9.54
CA GLU A 15 6.84 20.29 -8.36
C GLU A 15 5.96 20.38 -7.09
N LEU A 16 6.37 19.70 -6.02
CA LEU A 16 5.71 19.77 -4.73
C LEU A 16 6.02 21.14 -4.09
N GLU A 17 4.98 21.95 -3.95
CA GLU A 17 4.99 23.23 -3.23
C GLU A 17 4.06 23.08 -2.02
N THR A 18 4.61 23.17 -0.81
CA THR A 18 3.84 22.97 0.42
C THR A 18 3.09 24.23 0.84
N LEU A 19 1.92 24.09 1.47
CA LEU A 19 1.16 25.22 2.01
C LEU A 19 1.92 25.92 3.14
N GLU A 20 2.60 25.13 3.98
CA GLU A 20 3.53 25.61 4.99
C GLU A 20 4.94 25.06 4.68
N GLU A 21 5.95 25.92 4.67
CA GLU A 21 7.32 25.53 4.34
C GLU A 21 7.80 24.39 5.24
N GLY A 22 8.27 23.30 4.63
CA GLY A 22 8.77 22.13 5.35
C GLY A 22 7.71 21.18 5.92
N LYS A 23 6.40 21.45 5.78
CA LYS A 23 5.32 20.57 6.26
C LYS A 23 4.46 20.02 5.13
N VAL A 24 3.93 18.81 5.30
CA VAL A 24 3.01 18.19 4.35
C VAL A 24 1.84 17.54 5.08
N GLY A 25 0.62 18.03 4.84
CA GLY A 25 -0.62 17.37 5.27
C GLY A 25 -1.12 16.39 4.19
N ILE A 26 -1.31 15.12 4.56
CA ILE A 26 -1.76 14.05 3.66
C ILE A 26 -3.04 13.42 4.21
N TYR A 27 -4.11 13.41 3.41
CA TYR A 27 -5.28 12.57 3.66
C TYR A 27 -5.37 11.49 2.59
N ALA A 28 -5.43 10.22 2.99
CA ALA A 28 -5.70 9.12 2.09
C ALA A 28 -6.96 8.36 2.51
N CYS A 29 -7.98 8.33 1.64
CA CYS A 29 -9.22 7.60 1.90
C CYS A 29 -8.93 6.14 2.26
N GLY A 30 -9.34 5.72 3.45
CA GLY A 30 -9.09 4.37 3.94
C GLY A 30 -10.15 3.37 3.50
N ILE A 31 -10.37 2.33 4.30
CA ILE A 31 -11.25 1.21 3.93
C ILE A 31 -12.62 1.30 4.60
N THR A 32 -13.59 0.61 3.99
CA THR A 32 -14.81 0.16 4.70
C THR A 32 -14.52 -1.21 5.32
N PRO A 33 -14.36 -1.34 6.65
CA PRO A 33 -13.99 -2.59 7.32
C PRO A 33 -15.20 -3.53 7.48
N TYR A 34 -15.77 -4.01 6.38
CA TYR A 34 -16.90 -4.97 6.39
C TYR A 34 -16.48 -6.42 6.12
N SER A 35 -15.20 -6.64 5.85
CA SER A 35 -14.63 -7.94 5.51
C SER A 35 -13.11 -7.93 5.68
N PRO A 36 -12.43 -9.08 5.68
CA PRO A 36 -10.97 -9.13 5.70
C PRO A 36 -10.34 -8.30 4.58
N SER A 37 -9.19 -7.69 4.88
CA SER A 37 -8.45 -6.87 3.94
C SER A 37 -7.88 -7.69 2.79
N HIS A 38 -7.82 -7.09 1.60
CA HIS A 38 -7.33 -7.76 0.39
C HIS A 38 -6.12 -7.06 -0.20
N ILE A 39 -5.49 -7.70 -1.18
CA ILE A 39 -4.24 -7.23 -1.81
C ILE A 39 -4.40 -5.81 -2.41
N GLY A 40 -5.60 -5.44 -2.85
CA GLY A 40 -5.92 -4.07 -3.27
C GLY A 40 -5.75 -3.02 -2.16
N HIS A 41 -6.21 -3.33 -0.94
CA HIS A 41 -5.97 -2.48 0.24
C HIS A 41 -4.48 -2.41 0.57
N ALA A 42 -3.76 -3.53 0.49
CA ALA A 42 -2.31 -3.56 0.71
C ALA A 42 -1.57 -2.65 -0.28
N ARG A 43 -1.90 -2.71 -1.57
CA ARG A 43 -1.29 -1.86 -2.60
C ARG A 43 -1.44 -0.38 -2.28
N GLN A 44 -2.64 0.06 -1.89
CA GLN A 44 -2.88 1.43 -1.50
C GLN A 44 -2.06 1.80 -0.24
N ALA A 45 -2.19 1.05 0.84
CA ALA A 45 -1.50 1.31 2.09
C ALA A 45 0.03 1.38 1.93
N ILE A 46 0.62 0.43 1.20
CA ILE A 46 2.07 0.42 0.90
C ILE A 46 2.47 1.63 0.04
N SER A 47 1.64 2.05 -0.90
CA SER A 47 1.94 3.21 -1.74
C SER A 47 2.06 4.49 -0.90
N PHE A 48 1.09 4.73 0.00
CA PHE A 48 1.12 5.90 0.88
C PHE A 48 2.20 5.79 1.96
N ASP A 49 2.48 4.58 2.46
CA ASP A 49 3.62 4.32 3.36
C ASP A 49 4.96 4.72 2.70
N ILE A 50 5.22 4.31 1.46
CA ILE A 50 6.45 4.70 0.75
C ILE A 50 6.50 6.22 0.49
N ILE A 51 5.37 6.83 0.13
CA ILE A 51 5.28 8.29 -0.07
C ILE A 51 5.66 9.02 1.23
N VAL A 52 5.09 8.62 2.36
CA VAL A 52 5.35 9.22 3.68
C VAL A 52 6.80 8.98 4.10
N ARG A 53 7.32 7.75 3.95
CA ARG A 53 8.74 7.43 4.20
C ARG A 53 9.67 8.33 3.39
N TRP A 54 9.38 8.52 2.11
CA TRP A 54 10.17 9.36 1.22
C TRP A 54 10.10 10.84 1.62
N LEU A 55 8.91 11.37 1.89
CA LEU A 55 8.75 12.76 2.33
C LEU A 55 9.49 13.03 3.66
N ARG A 56 9.37 12.13 4.63
CA ARG A 56 10.11 12.22 5.90
C ARG A 56 11.62 12.13 5.66
N LYS A 57 12.08 11.25 4.76
CA LYS A 57 13.51 11.16 4.36
C LYS A 57 14.03 12.45 3.73
N ARG A 58 13.17 13.18 3.01
CA ARG A 58 13.45 14.48 2.41
C ARG A 58 13.42 15.64 3.40
N GLY A 59 13.13 15.37 4.67
CA GLY A 59 13.14 16.34 5.76
C GLY A 59 11.81 17.06 5.98
N TYR A 60 10.72 16.62 5.35
CA TYR A 60 9.39 17.15 5.62
C TYR A 60 8.85 16.63 6.95
N GLU A 61 8.20 17.51 7.71
CA GLU A 61 7.27 17.12 8.77
C GLU A 61 5.95 16.69 8.10
N VAL A 62 5.59 15.42 8.25
CA VAL A 62 4.42 14.85 7.55
C VAL A 62 3.36 14.47 8.57
N GLU A 63 2.16 15.04 8.40
CA GLU A 63 0.93 14.64 9.07
C GLU A 63 0.09 13.80 8.10
N TYR A 64 0.08 12.48 8.32
CA TYR A 64 -0.59 11.51 7.48
C TYR A 64 -1.83 10.95 8.17
N ILE A 65 -2.99 11.14 7.53
CA ILE A 65 -4.31 10.76 8.03
C ILE A 65 -4.95 9.76 7.06
N THR A 66 -5.55 8.69 7.58
CA THR A 66 -6.36 7.77 6.79
C THR A 66 -7.54 7.26 7.61
N ASN A 67 -8.76 7.29 7.07
CA ASN A 67 -9.96 7.03 7.87
C ASN A 67 -10.39 5.55 7.88
N PHE A 68 -11.33 5.21 8.77
CA PHE A 68 -12.18 4.03 8.63
C PHE A 68 -13.63 4.45 8.42
N THR A 69 -14.24 3.98 7.33
CA THR A 69 -15.69 4.10 7.10
C THR A 69 -16.40 3.01 7.89
N ASP A 70 -16.52 3.20 9.20
CA ASP A 70 -17.02 2.23 10.17
C ASP A 70 -18.55 2.18 10.31
N VAL A 71 -19.27 2.90 9.44
CA VAL A 71 -20.70 2.77 9.21
C VAL A 71 -21.00 2.88 7.71
N ASP A 72 -21.52 1.82 7.10
CA ASP A 72 -21.90 1.77 5.69
C ASP A 72 -22.95 0.67 5.45
N ASP A 73 -23.65 0.74 4.32
CA ASP A 73 -24.61 -0.26 3.85
C ASP A 73 -24.04 -1.69 3.92
N LYS A 74 -22.75 -1.88 3.59
CA LYS A 74 -22.08 -3.19 3.61
C LYS A 74 -21.83 -3.71 5.02
N ILE A 75 -21.46 -2.83 5.97
CA ILE A 75 -21.23 -3.21 7.37
C ILE A 75 -22.57 -3.59 8.01
N ILE A 76 -23.62 -2.79 7.76
CA ILE A 76 -24.96 -3.06 8.26
C ILE A 76 -25.50 -4.39 7.70
N ALA A 77 -25.26 -4.66 6.42
CA ALA A 77 -25.66 -5.94 5.81
C ALA A 77 -24.94 -7.13 6.48
N ALA A 78 -23.61 -7.07 6.64
CA ALA A 78 -22.83 -8.11 7.31
C ALA A 78 -23.26 -8.32 8.77
N ALA A 79 -23.50 -7.23 9.51
CA ALA A 79 -23.95 -7.28 10.90
C ALA A 79 -25.32 -7.96 11.04
N ASN A 80 -26.25 -7.66 10.12
CA ASN A 80 -27.57 -8.31 10.08
C ASN A 80 -27.48 -9.80 9.72
N GLU A 81 -26.56 -10.19 8.82
CA GLU A 81 -26.32 -11.59 8.45
C GLU A 81 -25.75 -12.39 9.63
N GLU A 82 -24.84 -11.80 10.42
CA GLU A 82 -24.23 -12.44 11.59
C GLU A 82 -25.05 -12.30 12.89
N GLY A 83 -26.02 -11.39 12.93
CA GLY A 83 -26.83 -11.11 14.12
C GLY A 83 -26.04 -10.42 15.25
N VAL A 84 -25.08 -9.57 14.90
CA VAL A 84 -24.21 -8.81 15.83
C VAL A 84 -24.36 -7.29 15.64
N ASP A 85 -23.76 -6.51 16.54
CA ASP A 85 -23.70 -5.05 16.37
C ASP A 85 -22.78 -4.68 15.20
N PHE A 86 -23.11 -3.62 14.46
CA PHE A 86 -22.34 -3.19 13.30
C PHE A 86 -20.91 -2.75 13.65
N LEU A 87 -20.69 -2.21 14.85
CA LEU A 87 -19.35 -1.87 15.33
C LEU A 87 -18.52 -3.12 15.59
N GLU A 88 -19.14 -4.25 15.96
CA GLU A 88 -18.38 -5.50 16.13
C GLU A 88 -17.77 -5.96 14.79
N ILE A 89 -18.52 -5.83 13.69
CA ILE A 89 -18.00 -6.10 12.34
C ILE A 89 -16.86 -5.14 12.02
N ALA A 90 -17.08 -3.84 12.21
CA ALA A 90 -16.08 -2.82 11.90
C ALA A 90 -14.80 -3.03 12.70
N ASP A 91 -14.89 -3.18 14.03
CA ASP A 91 -13.74 -3.34 14.93
C ASP A 91 -12.93 -4.60 14.63
N ARG A 92 -13.62 -5.71 14.33
CA ARG A 92 -12.99 -6.97 13.94
C ARG A 92 -12.13 -6.79 12.68
N HIS A 93 -12.66 -6.10 11.67
CA HIS A 93 -11.95 -5.91 10.41
C HIS A 93 -10.94 -4.75 10.44
N ILE A 94 -11.09 -3.78 11.35
CA ILE A 94 -10.03 -2.82 11.68
C ILE A 94 -8.84 -3.55 12.32
N GLY A 95 -9.08 -4.49 13.23
CA GLY A 95 -8.04 -5.35 13.81
C GLY A 95 -7.31 -6.19 12.77
N ASP A 96 -8.06 -6.79 11.83
CA ASP A 96 -7.51 -7.51 10.67
C ASP A 96 -6.67 -6.61 9.76
N TYR A 97 -7.15 -5.40 9.45
CA TYR A 97 -6.41 -4.41 8.67
C TYR A 97 -5.06 -4.11 9.32
N PHE A 98 -5.05 -3.80 10.62
CA PHE A 98 -3.80 -3.49 11.32
C PHE A 98 -2.83 -4.66 11.35
N THR A 99 -3.32 -5.86 11.66
CA THR A 99 -2.48 -7.08 11.63
C THR A 99 -1.86 -7.31 10.25
N SER A 100 -2.66 -7.12 9.20
CA SER A 100 -2.23 -7.27 7.81
C SER A 100 -1.17 -6.22 7.42
N MET A 101 -1.43 -4.94 7.71
CA MET A 101 -0.53 -3.85 7.35
C MET A 101 0.78 -3.88 8.14
N ASP A 102 0.75 -4.22 9.42
CA ASP A 102 1.95 -4.41 10.24
C ASP A 102 2.83 -5.53 9.69
N SER A 103 2.22 -6.66 9.27
CA SER A 103 2.94 -7.78 8.66
C SER A 103 3.65 -7.35 7.37
N LEU A 104 3.05 -6.43 6.61
CA LEU A 104 3.60 -5.86 5.37
C LEU A 104 4.54 -4.66 5.61
N ASN A 105 4.95 -4.41 6.85
CA ASN A 105 5.84 -3.32 7.25
C ASN A 105 5.35 -1.93 6.81
N VAL A 106 4.03 -1.73 6.82
CA VAL A 106 3.39 -0.44 6.57
C VAL A 106 3.45 0.38 7.86
N ILE A 107 3.97 1.60 7.80
CA ILE A 107 3.92 2.51 8.96
C ILE A 107 2.47 2.87 9.28
N ARG A 108 2.18 3.04 10.57
CA ARG A 108 0.89 3.59 11.00
C ARG A 108 0.78 5.05 10.56
N ALA A 109 -0.42 5.43 10.12
CA ALA A 109 -0.80 6.82 9.96
C ALA A 109 -0.80 7.53 11.32
N ASP A 110 -0.65 8.85 11.30
CA ASP A 110 -0.62 9.68 12.51
C ASP A 110 -2.02 9.76 13.16
N ALA A 111 -3.10 9.57 12.39
CA ALA A 111 -4.44 9.33 12.91
C ALA A 111 -5.30 8.44 11.99
N TYR A 112 -6.25 7.74 12.63
CA TYR A 112 -7.25 6.91 11.96
C TYR A 112 -8.70 7.32 12.33
N PRO A 113 -9.19 8.49 11.86
CA PRO A 113 -10.51 8.95 12.23
C PRO A 113 -11.61 7.99 11.77
N ARG A 114 -12.64 7.86 12.60
CA ARG A 114 -13.83 7.04 12.33
C ARG A 114 -15.02 7.93 12.00
N VAL A 115 -15.89 7.44 11.13
CA VAL A 115 -17.11 8.15 10.73
C VAL A 115 -18.04 8.34 11.91
N THR A 116 -18.20 7.29 12.73
CA THR A 116 -19.04 7.33 13.94
C THR A 116 -18.58 8.37 14.97
N GLU A 117 -17.32 8.79 14.92
CA GLU A 117 -16.70 9.80 15.80
C GLU A 117 -16.69 11.21 15.19
N THR A 118 -17.15 11.37 13.94
CA THR A 118 -17.10 12.62 13.16
C THR A 118 -18.50 13.10 12.74
N ILE A 119 -19.54 12.55 13.35
CA ILE A 119 -20.93 12.92 13.07
C ILE A 119 -21.20 14.42 13.30
N PRO A 120 -20.72 15.08 14.37
CA PRO A 120 -20.96 16.51 14.56
C PRO A 120 -20.46 17.37 13.40
N GLU A 121 -19.25 17.12 12.91
CA GLU A 121 -18.65 17.86 11.80
C GLU A 121 -19.36 17.57 10.48
N ILE A 122 -19.83 16.33 10.28
CA ILE A 122 -20.67 15.98 9.12
C ILE A 122 -21.97 16.78 9.15
N LEU A 123 -22.68 16.82 10.28
CA LEU A 123 -23.95 17.55 10.40
C LEU A 123 -23.76 19.06 10.18
N GLU A 124 -22.67 19.62 10.68
CA GLU A 124 -22.30 21.02 10.42
C GLU A 124 -22.09 21.28 8.93
N MET A 125 -21.29 20.43 8.27
CA MET A 125 -21.02 20.56 6.83
C MET A 125 -22.29 20.45 5.97
N VAL A 126 -23.18 19.52 6.30
CA VAL A 126 -24.46 19.38 5.57
C VAL A 126 -25.35 20.60 5.80
N SER A 127 -25.39 21.15 7.01
CA SER A 127 -26.15 22.38 7.31
C SER A 127 -25.63 23.56 6.51
N GLU A 128 -24.31 23.75 6.47
CA GLU A 128 -23.68 24.84 5.72
C GLU A 128 -23.92 24.72 4.20
N LEU A 129 -23.88 23.50 3.65
CA LEU A 129 -24.19 23.25 2.25
C LEU A 129 -25.65 23.56 1.90
N ILE A 130 -26.60 23.30 2.81
CA ILE A 130 -28.00 23.70 2.64
C ILE A 130 -28.13 25.23 2.69
N ASP A 131 -27.53 25.87 3.69
CA ASP A 131 -27.62 27.32 3.90
C ASP A 131 -27.03 28.11 2.71
N LYS A 132 -25.98 27.57 2.08
CA LYS A 132 -25.38 28.11 0.86
C LYS A 132 -26.14 27.75 -0.43
N GLY A 133 -27.18 26.93 -0.35
CA GLY A 133 -28.02 26.55 -1.49
C GLY A 133 -27.40 25.50 -2.41
N HIS A 134 -26.44 24.72 -1.93
CA HIS A 134 -25.81 23.60 -2.66
C HIS A 134 -26.44 22.24 -2.35
N ALA A 135 -27.29 22.17 -1.32
CA ALA A 135 -27.97 20.94 -0.93
C ALA A 135 -29.47 21.17 -0.71
N TYR A 136 -30.25 20.09 -0.80
CA TYR A 136 -31.69 20.11 -0.56
C TYR A 136 -32.16 18.87 0.21
N GLU A 137 -33.20 19.07 1.01
CA GLU A 137 -33.92 17.98 1.67
C GLU A 137 -34.90 17.32 0.69
N ALA A 138 -34.95 15.99 0.75
CA ALA A 138 -35.87 15.13 0.03
C ALA A 138 -36.53 14.13 1.01
N ASN A 139 -37.50 13.36 0.54
CA ASN A 139 -38.27 12.45 1.39
C ASN A 139 -37.45 11.33 2.05
N ASP A 140 -36.24 11.05 1.55
CA ASP A 140 -35.37 9.97 2.02
C ASP A 140 -33.98 10.45 2.49
N GLY A 141 -33.77 11.76 2.61
CA GLY A 141 -32.51 12.32 3.09
C GLY A 141 -32.18 13.71 2.54
N VAL A 142 -30.92 14.10 2.68
CA VAL A 142 -30.36 15.34 2.12
C VAL A 142 -29.40 14.99 0.99
N TYR A 143 -29.51 15.71 -0.12
CA TYR A 143 -28.69 15.49 -1.32
C TYR A 143 -27.94 16.76 -1.71
N PHE A 144 -26.75 16.58 -2.28
CA PHE A 144 -26.02 17.65 -2.95
C PHE A 144 -26.61 17.85 -4.35
N GLU A 145 -26.89 19.10 -4.73
CA GLU A 145 -27.39 19.48 -6.04
C GLU A 145 -26.23 19.85 -6.97
N ILE A 146 -25.83 18.91 -7.83
CA ILE A 146 -24.64 19.08 -8.68
C ILE A 146 -24.73 20.29 -9.63
N ASP A 147 -25.94 20.70 -9.99
CA ASP A 147 -26.21 21.81 -10.90
C ASP A 147 -25.99 23.20 -10.28
N THR A 148 -25.76 23.27 -8.97
CA THR A 148 -25.42 24.51 -8.28
C THR A 148 -23.95 24.92 -8.48
N SER A 149 -23.08 23.96 -8.84
CA SER A 149 -21.64 24.19 -9.05
C SER A 149 -21.11 23.37 -10.25
N PRO A 150 -21.68 23.51 -11.46
CA PRO A 150 -21.37 22.65 -12.60
C PRO A 150 -19.90 22.70 -13.04
N GLU A 151 -19.18 23.78 -12.73
CA GLU A 151 -17.75 23.95 -12.99
C GLU A 151 -16.84 23.04 -12.16
N LYS A 152 -17.35 22.46 -11.06
CA LYS A 152 -16.62 21.47 -10.25
C LYS A 152 -16.67 20.07 -10.88
N TYR A 153 -17.61 19.82 -11.79
CA TYR A 153 -17.78 18.50 -12.38
C TYR A 153 -16.59 18.10 -13.26
N GLY A 154 -15.99 16.96 -12.96
CA GLY A 154 -14.97 16.37 -13.81
C GLY A 154 -13.60 16.98 -13.63
N GLN A 155 -13.35 17.68 -12.52
CA GLN A 155 -12.02 18.25 -12.25
C GLN A 155 -10.93 17.17 -12.25
N LEU A 156 -11.24 15.97 -11.78
CA LEU A 156 -10.31 14.84 -11.75
C LEU A 156 -10.45 13.95 -12.99
N THR A 157 -11.68 13.64 -13.41
CA THR A 157 -11.91 12.73 -14.57
C THR A 157 -11.65 13.38 -15.93
N GLY A 158 -11.79 14.70 -16.04
CA GLY A 158 -11.65 15.48 -17.27
C GLY A 158 -12.91 15.51 -18.13
N GLN A 159 -14.02 14.97 -17.63
CA GLN A 159 -15.31 14.98 -18.33
C GLN A 159 -16.12 16.19 -17.93
N THR A 160 -16.64 16.98 -18.88
CA THR A 160 -17.56 18.06 -18.51
C THR A 160 -18.98 17.53 -18.28
N LEU A 161 -19.75 18.23 -17.46
CA LEU A 161 -21.16 17.89 -17.23
C LEU A 161 -21.98 17.89 -18.54
N GLU A 162 -21.64 18.79 -19.46
CA GLU A 162 -22.24 18.86 -20.80
C GLU A 162 -21.93 17.61 -21.63
N MET A 163 -20.67 17.14 -21.65
CA MET A 163 -20.28 15.92 -22.35
C MET A 163 -21.07 14.70 -21.85
N VAL A 164 -21.25 14.60 -20.52
CA VAL A 164 -22.06 13.53 -19.92
C VAL A 164 -23.53 13.66 -20.31
N ARG A 165 -24.10 14.88 -20.28
CA ARG A 165 -25.49 15.14 -20.69
C ARG A 165 -25.74 14.80 -22.17
N SER A 166 -24.82 15.18 -23.05
CA SER A 166 -24.91 14.89 -24.48
C SER A 166 -24.69 13.41 -24.80
N GLY A 167 -23.84 12.71 -24.03
CA GLY A 167 -23.60 11.27 -24.17
C GLY A 167 -24.67 10.37 -23.53
N ALA A 168 -25.38 10.86 -22.51
CA ALA A 168 -26.44 10.14 -21.80
C ALA A 168 -27.82 10.22 -22.49
N GLY A 169 -27.86 10.53 -23.79
CA GLY A 169 -29.06 10.73 -24.62
C GLY A 169 -29.97 9.50 -24.81
N GLY A 170 -30.10 8.61 -23.82
CA GLY A 170 -31.09 7.54 -23.85
C GLY A 170 -31.01 6.46 -22.75
N ARG A 171 -30.46 6.70 -21.55
CA ARG A 171 -30.33 5.62 -20.53
C ARG A 171 -30.73 5.93 -19.08
N VAL A 172 -31.39 7.05 -18.78
CA VAL A 172 -31.79 7.32 -17.37
C VAL A 172 -33.23 7.82 -17.26
N ASP A 173 -34.19 6.92 -17.45
CA ASP A 173 -35.62 7.21 -17.27
C ASP A 173 -36.10 7.13 -15.81
N LYS A 174 -35.21 6.88 -14.84
CA LYS A 174 -35.56 6.80 -13.42
C LYS A 174 -34.49 7.45 -12.55
N THR A 175 -34.74 8.69 -12.12
CA THR A 175 -34.13 9.22 -10.90
C THR A 175 -34.67 8.41 -9.71
N GLY A 176 -33.86 8.12 -8.69
CA GLY A 176 -34.37 7.56 -7.44
C GLY A 176 -35.50 8.45 -6.90
N SER A 177 -36.44 7.88 -6.14
CA SER A 177 -37.71 8.55 -5.79
C SER A 177 -37.60 9.92 -5.09
N GLY A 178 -36.42 10.28 -4.56
CA GLY A 178 -36.18 11.57 -3.90
C GLY A 178 -35.30 12.58 -4.65
N LYS A 179 -34.56 12.19 -5.70
CA LYS A 179 -33.55 13.08 -6.31
C LYS A 179 -34.15 13.98 -7.40
N LYS A 180 -33.75 15.27 -7.41
CA LYS A 180 -33.97 16.19 -8.53
C LYS A 180 -33.21 15.75 -9.78
N ASP A 181 -31.94 15.34 -9.62
CA ASP A 181 -31.11 14.78 -10.69
C ASP A 181 -30.52 13.42 -10.26
N HIS A 182 -30.44 12.45 -11.17
CA HIS A 182 -29.83 11.14 -10.92
C HIS A 182 -28.36 11.21 -10.45
N ARG A 183 -27.65 12.29 -10.81
CA ARG A 183 -26.25 12.56 -10.49
C ARG A 183 -26.07 13.20 -9.11
N ASP A 184 -27.13 13.76 -8.54
CA ASP A 184 -27.11 14.23 -7.15
C ASP A 184 -26.77 13.06 -6.23
N PHE A 185 -25.98 13.32 -5.19
CA PHE A 185 -25.51 12.29 -4.28
C PHE A 185 -25.92 12.61 -2.85
N ALA A 186 -26.14 11.56 -2.05
CA ALA A 186 -26.62 11.72 -0.68
C ALA A 186 -25.51 12.32 0.19
N LEU A 187 -25.87 13.32 0.97
CA LEU A 187 -25.10 13.87 2.07
C LEU A 187 -25.52 13.23 3.39
N TRP A 188 -26.83 13.05 3.57
CA TRP A 188 -27.43 12.39 4.72
C TRP A 188 -28.55 11.47 4.25
N LYS A 189 -28.59 10.22 4.73
CA LYS A 189 -29.63 9.23 4.42
C LYS A 189 -30.49 9.01 5.65
N LEU A 190 -31.82 9.11 5.51
CA LEU A 190 -32.72 8.74 6.61
C LEU A 190 -32.61 7.25 6.90
N ALA A 191 -32.53 6.91 8.17
CA ALA A 191 -32.35 5.53 8.59
C ALA A 191 -33.65 4.74 8.44
N LYS A 192 -33.54 3.49 7.96
CA LYS A 192 -34.64 2.54 8.03
C LYS A 192 -34.76 1.99 9.45
N THR A 193 -35.92 1.45 9.78
CA THR A 193 -36.15 0.80 11.08
C THR A 193 -35.09 -0.27 11.36
N GLY A 194 -34.35 -0.11 12.46
CA GLY A 194 -33.31 -1.05 12.90
C GLY A 194 -31.92 -0.80 12.31
N GLU A 195 -31.74 0.17 11.40
CA GLU A 195 -30.40 0.61 10.98
C GLU A 195 -29.78 1.56 12.05
N PRO A 196 -28.44 1.59 12.20
CA PRO A 196 -27.78 2.58 13.04
C PRO A 196 -28.08 3.99 12.56
N SER A 197 -28.30 4.90 13.51
CA SER A 197 -28.69 6.27 13.20
C SER A 197 -28.29 7.27 14.29
N TRP A 198 -28.18 8.53 13.87
CA TRP A 198 -27.93 9.68 14.71
C TRP A 198 -29.04 10.71 14.50
N GLU A 199 -29.34 11.48 15.55
CA GLU A 199 -30.27 12.60 15.44
C GLU A 199 -29.68 13.70 14.54
N SER A 200 -30.52 14.28 13.69
CA SER A 200 -30.16 15.39 12.81
C SER A 200 -31.34 16.35 12.64
N PRO A 201 -31.11 17.58 12.16
CA PRO A 201 -32.18 18.53 11.83
C PRO A 201 -33.20 18.00 10.80
N TRP A 202 -32.80 17.03 9.98
CA TRP A 202 -33.61 16.44 8.90
C TRP A 202 -34.24 15.09 9.30
N GLY A 203 -34.06 14.67 10.55
CA GLY A 203 -34.53 13.38 11.07
C GLY A 203 -33.41 12.37 11.32
N ALA A 204 -33.73 11.28 12.02
CA ALA A 204 -32.76 10.25 12.36
C ALA A 204 -32.20 9.59 11.10
N GLY A 205 -30.88 9.54 10.98
CA GLY A 205 -30.21 9.04 9.78
C GLY A 205 -28.73 8.80 9.94
N ARG A 206 -28.01 8.73 8.84
CA ARG A 206 -26.57 8.46 8.78
C ARG A 206 -25.94 9.16 7.58
N PRO A 207 -24.61 9.40 7.60
CA PRO A 207 -23.92 10.03 6.49
C PRO A 207 -24.08 9.28 5.15
N GLY A 208 -24.02 10.03 4.07
CA GLY A 208 -23.71 9.48 2.75
C GLY A 208 -22.21 9.26 2.59
N TRP A 209 -21.82 8.25 1.82
CA TRP A 209 -20.43 7.79 1.70
C TRP A 209 -19.38 8.90 1.49
N HIS A 210 -19.70 9.92 0.69
CA HIS A 210 -18.72 10.96 0.31
C HIS A 210 -18.46 12.00 1.41
N ILE A 211 -19.49 12.38 2.19
CA ILE A 211 -19.39 13.51 3.13
C ILE A 211 -18.43 13.23 4.29
N GLU A 212 -18.24 11.94 4.57
CA GLU A 212 -17.36 11.41 5.60
C GLU A 212 -15.93 11.94 5.44
N CYS A 213 -15.32 11.70 4.27
CA CYS A 213 -13.93 12.07 3.99
C CYS A 213 -13.75 13.59 3.92
N SER A 214 -14.73 14.31 3.37
CA SER A 214 -14.74 15.77 3.39
C SER A 214 -14.69 16.31 4.83
N ALA A 215 -15.58 15.86 5.72
CA ALA A 215 -15.60 16.34 7.10
C ALA A 215 -14.36 15.92 7.90
N MET A 216 -13.93 14.65 7.79
CA MET A 216 -12.76 14.13 8.51
C MET A 216 -11.46 14.80 8.06
N SER A 217 -11.26 14.98 6.75
CA SER A 217 -10.04 15.63 6.24
C SER A 217 -9.93 17.08 6.71
N LEU A 218 -11.03 17.85 6.65
CA LEU A 218 -11.04 19.24 7.13
C LEU A 218 -10.84 19.36 8.64
N LYS A 219 -11.42 18.44 9.43
CA LYS A 219 -11.23 18.39 10.89
C LYS A 219 -9.76 18.20 11.28
N HIS A 220 -9.04 17.36 10.54
CA HIS A 220 -7.66 17.01 10.87
C HIS A 220 -6.64 17.96 10.24
N LEU A 221 -6.82 18.33 8.97
CA LEU A 221 -5.81 19.06 8.20
C LEU A 221 -6.19 20.53 7.92
N GLY A 222 -7.37 20.97 8.36
CA GLY A 222 -7.88 22.32 8.18
C GLY A 222 -8.52 22.57 6.80
N GLU A 223 -8.87 23.83 6.55
CA GLU A 223 -9.61 24.27 5.35
C GLU A 223 -8.84 24.09 4.04
N ARG A 224 -7.51 23.96 4.11
CA ARG A 224 -6.62 23.67 2.98
C ARG A 224 -5.51 22.73 3.39
N PHE A 225 -5.20 21.74 2.56
CA PHE A 225 -4.10 20.80 2.79
C PHE A 225 -3.41 20.36 1.49
N ASP A 226 -2.23 19.75 1.64
CA ASP A 226 -1.33 19.52 0.51
C ASP A 226 -1.78 18.38 -0.39
N ILE A 227 -1.93 17.16 0.15
CA ILE A 227 -2.11 15.96 -0.65
C ILE A 227 -3.39 15.23 -0.22
N HIS A 228 -4.25 14.93 -1.18
CA HIS A 228 -5.33 13.96 -1.02
C HIS A 228 -5.10 12.78 -1.96
N GLY A 229 -5.29 11.55 -1.49
CA GLY A 229 -5.29 10.43 -2.43
C GLY A 229 -6.03 9.16 -2.02
N GLY A 230 -5.92 8.15 -2.87
CA GLY A 230 -6.56 6.86 -2.69
C GLY A 230 -6.43 5.98 -3.94
N GLY A 231 -7.22 4.90 -4.02
CA GLY A 231 -7.28 4.07 -5.22
C GLY A 231 -7.82 4.84 -6.44
N SER A 232 -7.39 4.47 -7.65
CA SER A 232 -7.87 5.10 -8.89
C SER A 232 -9.38 4.97 -9.12
N ASP A 233 -10.03 4.00 -8.46
CA ASP A 233 -11.49 3.84 -8.44
C ASP A 233 -12.19 4.91 -7.59
N LEU A 234 -11.47 5.59 -6.68
CA LEU A 234 -12.02 6.69 -5.89
C LEU A 234 -12.03 8.03 -6.64
N ILE A 235 -11.32 8.15 -7.77
CA ILE A 235 -11.35 9.35 -8.64
C ILE A 235 -12.80 9.76 -8.92
N PHE A 236 -13.66 8.79 -9.25
CA PHE A 236 -15.08 9.02 -9.46
C PHE A 236 -15.91 7.81 -8.99
N PRO A 237 -17.03 8.04 -8.28
CA PRO A 237 -17.59 9.35 -7.94
C PRO A 237 -17.02 9.98 -6.67
N HIS A 238 -16.19 9.27 -5.89
CA HIS A 238 -15.90 9.63 -4.51
C HIS A 238 -15.16 10.96 -4.35
N HIS A 239 -13.93 11.07 -4.85
CA HIS A 239 -13.12 12.28 -4.73
C HIS A 239 -13.69 13.48 -5.50
N GLU A 240 -14.39 13.24 -6.61
CA GLU A 240 -15.14 14.31 -7.29
C GLU A 240 -16.24 14.86 -6.38
N ALA A 241 -17.01 14.00 -5.70
CA ALA A 241 -18.01 14.44 -4.74
C ALA A 241 -17.39 15.19 -3.54
N GLU A 242 -16.19 14.81 -3.09
CA GLU A 242 -15.49 15.53 -2.02
C GLU A 242 -15.05 16.94 -2.44
N ILE A 243 -14.65 17.13 -3.70
CA ILE A 243 -14.39 18.47 -4.26
C ILE A 243 -15.66 19.32 -4.22
N PHE A 244 -16.80 18.77 -4.68
CA PHE A 244 -18.08 19.45 -4.60
C PHE A 244 -18.42 19.85 -3.16
N GLN A 245 -18.36 18.91 -2.22
CA GLN A 245 -18.71 19.13 -0.83
C GLN A 245 -17.78 20.16 -0.18
N SER A 246 -16.47 19.96 -0.24
CA SER A 246 -15.50 20.77 0.49
C SER A 246 -15.37 22.17 -0.08
N GLU A 247 -15.23 22.31 -1.40
CA GLU A 247 -15.03 23.64 -2.02
C GLU A 247 -16.32 24.48 -1.99
N CYS A 248 -17.50 23.87 -2.10
CA CYS A 248 -18.77 24.60 -1.96
C CYS A 248 -19.09 24.92 -0.50
N CYS A 249 -18.75 24.04 0.44
CA CYS A 249 -18.90 24.31 1.87
C CYS A 249 -17.98 25.45 2.32
N LEU A 250 -16.72 25.50 1.88
CA LEU A 250 -15.76 26.53 2.31
C LEU A 250 -15.82 27.81 1.46
N GLY A 251 -16.34 27.73 0.24
CA GLY A 251 -16.45 28.87 -0.67
C GLY A 251 -15.11 29.30 -1.29
N HIS A 252 -14.11 28.42 -1.30
CA HIS A 252 -12.84 28.66 -1.96
C HIS A 252 -12.29 27.41 -2.64
N ASP A 253 -11.46 27.61 -3.65
CA ASP A 253 -10.69 26.56 -4.30
C ASP A 253 -9.22 27.01 -4.55
N PRO A 254 -8.29 26.05 -4.65
CA PRO A 254 -8.46 24.65 -4.27
C PRO A 254 -8.50 24.46 -2.73
N VAL A 255 -9.21 23.43 -2.26
CA VAL A 255 -9.07 22.91 -0.87
C VAL A 255 -7.86 21.97 -0.77
N VAL A 256 -7.67 21.11 -1.77
CA VAL A 256 -6.54 20.17 -1.88
C VAL A 256 -5.57 20.64 -2.96
N GLN A 257 -4.27 20.76 -2.66
CA GLN A 257 -3.28 21.19 -3.65
C GLN A 257 -2.95 20.13 -4.71
N TYR A 258 -2.83 18.86 -4.31
CA TYR A 258 -2.43 17.73 -5.15
C TYR A 258 -3.34 16.51 -4.93
N TRP A 259 -3.91 15.99 -6.01
CA TRP A 259 -4.69 14.75 -5.98
C TRP A 259 -3.88 13.58 -6.55
N ILE A 260 -3.59 12.56 -5.75
CA ILE A 260 -2.78 11.40 -6.16
C ILE A 260 -3.55 10.09 -6.06
N HIS A 261 -3.39 9.20 -7.04
CA HIS A 261 -4.13 7.94 -7.08
C HIS A 261 -3.26 6.75 -7.44
N ASN A 262 -3.30 5.68 -6.64
CA ASN A 262 -2.61 4.44 -6.98
C ASN A 262 -3.41 3.62 -8.00
N GLY A 263 -2.69 2.85 -8.82
CA GLY A 263 -3.27 1.93 -9.79
C GLY A 263 -3.95 0.73 -9.12
N MET A 264 -4.88 0.13 -9.86
CA MET A 264 -5.62 -1.06 -9.42
C MET A 264 -4.77 -2.34 -9.44
N ILE A 265 -5.17 -3.32 -8.65
CA ILE A 265 -4.69 -4.70 -8.73
C ILE A 265 -5.65 -5.52 -9.60
N ASN A 266 -5.09 -6.21 -10.59
CA ASN A 266 -5.74 -7.28 -11.35
C ASN A 266 -5.19 -8.63 -10.89
N ILE A 267 -5.97 -9.70 -11.04
CA ILE A 267 -5.56 -11.09 -10.81
C ILE A 267 -5.71 -11.83 -12.14
N ASP A 268 -4.61 -12.39 -12.65
CA ASP A 268 -4.56 -13.16 -13.89
C ASP A 268 -5.22 -12.44 -15.09
N GLY A 269 -4.99 -11.13 -15.22
CA GLY A 269 -5.53 -10.28 -16.27
C GLY A 269 -6.97 -9.81 -16.05
N GLU A 270 -7.65 -10.27 -15.00
CA GLU A 270 -9.01 -9.82 -14.64
C GLU A 270 -8.99 -8.86 -13.46
N LYS A 271 -9.92 -7.90 -13.44
CA LYS A 271 -10.08 -7.03 -12.27
C LYS A 271 -10.45 -7.89 -11.05
N MET A 272 -9.74 -7.68 -9.93
CA MET A 272 -10.06 -8.34 -8.67
C MET A 272 -11.48 -7.96 -8.21
N SER A 273 -12.33 -8.95 -7.95
CA SER A 273 -13.63 -8.70 -7.32
C SER A 273 -14.16 -9.93 -6.57
N LYS A 274 -14.89 -9.69 -5.48
CA LYS A 274 -15.56 -10.78 -4.74
C LYS A 274 -16.54 -11.57 -5.60
N SER A 275 -17.24 -10.90 -6.52
CA SER A 275 -18.22 -11.52 -7.42
C SER A 275 -17.61 -12.47 -8.44
N LEU A 276 -16.34 -12.28 -8.82
CA LEU A 276 -15.63 -13.15 -9.77
C LEU A 276 -14.92 -14.33 -9.08
N GLY A 277 -14.91 -14.39 -7.75
CA GLY A 277 -14.24 -15.45 -6.99
C GLY A 277 -12.70 -15.40 -7.06
N ASN A 278 -12.12 -14.40 -7.74
CA ASN A 278 -10.67 -14.17 -7.85
C ASN A 278 -10.14 -13.20 -6.77
N PHE A 279 -10.83 -13.11 -5.63
CA PHE A 279 -10.51 -12.20 -4.54
C PHE A 279 -9.56 -12.86 -3.54
N TRP A 280 -8.38 -12.27 -3.35
CA TRP A 280 -7.38 -12.75 -2.41
C TRP A 280 -7.33 -11.83 -1.18
N THR A 281 -7.66 -12.37 -0.01
CA THR A 281 -7.37 -11.66 1.24
C THR A 281 -5.86 -11.61 1.46
N ILE A 282 -5.40 -10.64 2.25
CA ILE A 282 -4.00 -10.57 2.63
C ILE A 282 -3.65 -11.81 3.46
N ALA A 283 -4.50 -12.19 4.41
CA ALA A 283 -4.31 -13.38 5.24
C ALA A 283 -4.13 -14.67 4.40
N ASP A 284 -4.92 -14.86 3.33
CA ASP A 284 -4.79 -16.02 2.44
C ASP A 284 -3.47 -15.98 1.64
N ALA A 285 -3.04 -14.80 1.19
CA ALA A 285 -1.76 -14.64 0.51
C ALA A 285 -0.58 -14.96 1.44
N LEU A 286 -0.64 -14.49 2.69
CA LEU A 286 0.40 -14.69 3.70
C LEU A 286 0.52 -16.13 4.19
N GLN A 287 -0.44 -17.01 3.89
CA GLN A 287 -0.27 -18.46 4.11
C GLN A 287 0.73 -19.10 3.15
N LYS A 288 1.04 -18.43 2.02
CA LYS A 288 1.86 -18.98 0.93
C LYS A 288 3.09 -18.14 0.62
N VAL A 289 3.05 -16.85 0.92
CA VAL A 289 4.08 -15.88 0.53
C VAL A 289 4.53 -15.12 1.76
N ASP A 290 5.84 -14.99 1.95
CA ASP A 290 6.37 -14.14 3.03
C ASP A 290 5.85 -12.69 2.89
N PRO A 291 5.46 -12.02 3.98
CA PRO A 291 4.91 -10.68 3.92
C PRO A 291 5.79 -9.66 3.18
N LEU A 292 7.11 -9.73 3.32
CA LEU A 292 8.02 -8.79 2.67
C LEU A 292 8.26 -9.14 1.20
N VAL A 293 8.11 -10.41 0.81
CA VAL A 293 8.02 -10.82 -0.59
C VAL A 293 6.75 -10.28 -1.24
N LEU A 294 5.61 -10.37 -0.56
CA LEU A 294 4.35 -9.78 -1.05
C LEU A 294 4.47 -8.26 -1.19
N ARG A 295 5.09 -7.59 -0.19
CA ARG A 295 5.40 -6.16 -0.27
C ARG A 295 6.28 -5.86 -1.48
N TYR A 296 7.38 -6.60 -1.67
CA TYR A 296 8.29 -6.45 -2.79
C TYR A 296 7.55 -6.53 -4.12
N ALA A 297 6.73 -7.56 -4.31
CA ALA A 297 5.92 -7.74 -5.51
C ALA A 297 5.06 -6.49 -5.74
N LEU A 298 4.30 -6.06 -4.73
CA LEU A 298 3.40 -4.93 -4.85
C LEU A 298 4.09 -3.60 -5.14
N ILE A 299 5.40 -3.44 -4.89
CA ILE A 299 6.13 -2.18 -5.16
C ILE A 299 7.02 -2.26 -6.40
N ASN A 300 7.17 -3.43 -7.02
CA ASN A 300 7.92 -3.64 -8.27
C ASN A 300 7.24 -3.07 -9.53
N ALA A 301 6.30 -2.14 -9.33
CA ALA A 301 5.75 -1.26 -10.33
C ALA A 301 5.43 0.10 -9.69
N PRO A 302 5.64 1.23 -10.42
CA PRO A 302 5.32 2.56 -9.91
C PRO A 302 3.87 2.63 -9.41
N TYR A 303 3.60 3.34 -8.32
CA TYR A 303 2.34 3.24 -7.57
C TYR A 303 1.08 3.50 -8.42
N ARG A 304 1.17 4.37 -9.43
CA ARG A 304 0.07 4.72 -10.34
C ARG A 304 -0.24 3.66 -11.39
N GLN A 305 0.70 2.76 -11.67
CA GLN A 305 0.50 1.74 -12.69
C GLN A 305 -0.38 0.62 -12.12
N PRO A 306 -1.35 0.13 -12.91
CA PRO A 306 -2.04 -1.12 -12.60
C PRO A 306 -1.02 -2.25 -12.49
N VAL A 307 -1.25 -3.15 -11.55
CA VAL A 307 -0.41 -4.34 -11.34
C VAL A 307 -1.25 -5.57 -11.59
N ASP A 308 -0.75 -6.47 -12.44
CA ASP A 308 -1.32 -7.79 -12.61
C ASP A 308 -0.62 -8.75 -11.66
N PHE A 309 -1.31 -9.14 -10.60
CA PHE A 309 -0.79 -10.02 -9.58
C PHE A 309 -1.05 -11.48 -9.97
N ASN A 310 0.04 -12.21 -10.20
CA ASN A 310 0.02 -13.61 -10.63
C ASN A 310 1.23 -14.35 -10.02
N GLN A 311 1.25 -15.68 -10.16
CA GLN A 311 2.29 -16.51 -9.53
C GLN A 311 3.69 -16.18 -10.04
N VAL A 312 3.86 -15.88 -11.33
CA VAL A 312 5.17 -15.53 -11.91
C VAL A 312 5.75 -14.29 -11.23
N MET A 313 4.92 -13.27 -10.99
CA MET A 313 5.32 -12.07 -10.29
C MET A 313 5.77 -12.35 -8.84
N VAL A 314 5.08 -13.28 -8.16
CA VAL A 314 5.42 -13.69 -6.80
C VAL A 314 6.75 -14.44 -6.78
N ASP A 315 6.92 -15.43 -7.65
CA ASP A 315 8.13 -16.25 -7.74
C ASP A 315 9.38 -15.38 -8.06
N ASP A 316 9.26 -14.47 -9.03
CA ASP A 316 10.33 -13.51 -9.35
C ASP A 316 10.67 -12.61 -8.16
N SER A 317 9.64 -12.17 -7.42
CA SER A 317 9.81 -11.29 -6.25
C SER A 317 10.47 -12.03 -5.09
N GLU A 318 10.14 -13.31 -4.89
CA GLU A 318 10.74 -14.19 -3.89
C GLU A 318 12.25 -14.35 -4.17
N GLU A 319 12.63 -14.73 -5.40
CA GLU A 319 14.04 -14.90 -5.76
C GLU A 319 14.86 -13.61 -5.55
N HIS A 320 14.29 -12.46 -5.88
CA HIS A 320 14.97 -11.17 -5.68
C HIS A 320 15.06 -10.76 -4.21
N HIS A 321 13.99 -10.96 -3.44
CA HIS A 321 13.94 -10.60 -2.03
C HIS A 321 14.84 -11.50 -1.19
N GLU A 322 14.83 -12.81 -1.41
CA GLU A 322 15.71 -13.76 -0.72
C GLU A 322 17.19 -13.41 -0.95
N ARG A 323 17.59 -13.11 -2.19
CA ARG A 323 18.96 -12.68 -2.49
C ARG A 323 19.34 -11.39 -1.77
N LEU A 324 18.42 -10.44 -1.70
CA LEU A 324 18.61 -9.19 -0.97
C LEU A 324 18.85 -9.46 0.52
N VAL A 325 17.92 -10.18 1.16
CA VAL A 325 17.98 -10.48 2.59
C VAL A 325 19.19 -11.34 2.95
N ALA A 326 19.52 -12.35 2.14
CA ALA A 326 20.68 -13.21 2.37
C ALA A 326 21.99 -12.41 2.31
N SER A 327 22.16 -11.56 1.30
CA SER A 327 23.40 -10.77 1.13
C SER A 327 23.51 -9.69 2.21
N TYR A 328 22.40 -9.02 2.52
CA TYR A 328 22.34 -8.04 3.60
C TYR A 328 22.62 -8.67 4.97
N GLY A 329 21.96 -9.78 5.29
CA GLY A 329 22.10 -10.47 6.57
C GLY A 329 23.51 -11.00 6.81
N GLU A 330 24.11 -11.64 5.81
CA GLU A 330 25.51 -12.09 5.91
C GLU A 330 26.46 -10.91 6.13
N GLY A 331 26.33 -9.83 5.35
CA GLY A 331 27.15 -8.64 5.51
C GLY A 331 26.98 -7.98 6.88
N LEU A 332 25.74 -7.89 7.36
CA LEU A 332 25.41 -7.35 8.67
C LEU A 332 26.05 -8.20 9.79
N ALA A 333 25.94 -9.53 9.72
CA ALA A 333 26.48 -10.44 10.71
C ALA A 333 28.02 -10.44 10.75
N ARG A 334 28.68 -10.45 9.57
CA ARG A 334 30.14 -10.52 9.47
C ARG A 334 30.85 -9.18 9.75
N HIS A 335 30.24 -8.07 9.34
CA HIS A 335 30.93 -6.78 9.27
C HIS A 335 30.20 -5.62 9.95
N GLY A 336 28.89 -5.76 10.21
CA GLY A 336 28.03 -4.68 10.69
C GLY A 336 27.58 -3.74 9.57
N SER A 337 26.99 -2.62 9.96
CA SER A 337 26.56 -1.53 9.08
C SER A 337 27.48 -0.31 9.24
N GLY A 338 27.74 0.43 8.16
CA GLY A 338 28.60 1.61 8.19
C GLY A 338 28.18 2.70 7.20
N ASP A 339 28.85 3.85 7.27
CA ASP A 339 28.54 4.97 6.39
C ASP A 339 28.96 4.68 4.94
N TRP A 340 28.04 4.94 4.01
CA TRP A 340 28.25 4.74 2.58
C TRP A 340 28.61 6.02 1.84
N ARG A 341 28.47 7.19 2.47
CA ARG A 341 28.61 8.51 1.82
C ARG A 341 30.03 8.80 1.31
N ASN A 342 31.03 8.09 1.82
CA ASN A 342 32.41 8.19 1.36
C ASN A 342 32.75 7.25 0.18
N LYS A 343 31.77 6.46 -0.32
CA LYS A 343 31.93 5.53 -1.44
C LYS A 343 31.29 6.11 -2.70
N PRO A 344 32.07 6.60 -3.68
CA PRO A 344 31.52 7.31 -4.84
C PRO A 344 30.49 6.51 -5.65
N ASP A 345 30.65 5.20 -5.72
CA ASP A 345 29.76 4.29 -6.45
C ASP A 345 28.43 4.02 -5.73
N LEU A 346 28.41 4.11 -4.39
CA LEU A 346 27.18 4.08 -3.59
C LEU A 346 26.48 5.43 -3.57
N VAL A 347 27.25 6.53 -3.58
CA VAL A 347 26.71 7.88 -3.76
C VAL A 347 25.98 7.99 -5.10
N ALA A 348 26.62 7.56 -6.19
CA ALA A 348 25.96 7.58 -7.49
C ALA A 348 24.72 6.69 -7.56
N ALA A 349 24.70 5.56 -6.83
CA ALA A 349 23.52 4.69 -6.73
C ALA A 349 22.39 5.32 -5.92
N ALA A 350 22.72 6.00 -4.82
CA ALA A 350 21.77 6.80 -4.06
C ALA A 350 21.17 7.88 -4.96
N GLU A 351 21.99 8.70 -5.61
CA GLU A 351 21.53 9.78 -6.51
C GLU A 351 20.52 9.29 -7.55
N ARG A 352 20.79 8.17 -8.24
CA ARG A 352 19.85 7.59 -9.21
C ARG A 352 18.54 7.12 -8.58
N LEU A 353 18.61 6.53 -7.39
CA LEU A 353 17.41 6.14 -6.64
C LEU A 353 16.60 7.37 -6.23
N GLU A 354 17.27 8.39 -5.67
CA GLU A 354 16.65 9.64 -5.25
C GLU A 354 16.01 10.38 -6.44
N GLU A 355 16.65 10.39 -7.60
CA GLU A 355 16.07 10.92 -8.85
C GLU A 355 14.79 10.19 -9.26
N GLY A 356 14.76 8.86 -9.13
CA GLY A 356 13.55 8.06 -9.38
C GLY A 356 12.44 8.37 -8.39
N MET A 357 12.77 8.44 -7.10
CA MET A 357 11.79 8.75 -6.05
C MET A 357 11.28 10.20 -6.13
N ASP A 358 12.15 11.15 -6.53
CA ASP A 358 11.79 12.53 -6.85
C ASP A 358 10.92 12.66 -8.10
N ASP A 359 10.95 11.68 -8.99
CA ASP A 359 10.12 11.64 -10.19
C ASP A 359 8.86 10.81 -9.98
N ASP A 360 7.93 11.31 -9.15
CA ASP A 360 6.62 10.72 -8.89
C ASP A 360 6.72 9.36 -8.18
N PHE A 361 7.58 9.27 -7.15
CA PHE A 361 7.75 8.10 -6.28
C PHE A 361 7.99 6.81 -7.07
N ASN A 362 8.90 6.85 -8.05
CA ASN A 362 9.13 5.73 -8.96
C ASN A 362 9.90 4.59 -8.29
N THR A 363 9.16 3.73 -7.58
CA THR A 363 9.69 2.56 -6.87
C THR A 363 10.40 1.57 -7.78
N ARG A 364 10.05 1.49 -9.07
CA ARG A 364 10.73 0.59 -10.01
C ARG A 364 12.20 0.96 -10.19
N VAL A 365 12.51 2.26 -10.28
CA VAL A 365 13.91 2.75 -10.35
C VAL A 365 14.64 2.42 -9.05
N ALA A 366 13.99 2.68 -7.90
CA ALA A 366 14.58 2.37 -6.60
C ALA A 366 14.92 0.89 -6.43
N ILE A 367 14.02 0.00 -6.85
CA ILE A 367 14.24 -1.46 -6.80
C ILE A 367 15.39 -1.90 -7.70
N VAL A 368 15.54 -1.32 -8.90
CA VAL A 368 16.69 -1.63 -9.78
C VAL A 368 18.01 -1.29 -9.09
N GLU A 369 18.09 -0.13 -8.44
CA GLU A 369 19.31 0.26 -7.71
C GLU A 369 19.56 -0.64 -6.49
N VAL A 370 18.52 -1.02 -5.75
CA VAL A 370 18.61 -1.98 -4.64
C VAL A 370 19.13 -3.34 -5.12
N GLN A 371 18.60 -3.88 -6.21
CA GLN A 371 19.06 -5.13 -6.80
C GLN A 371 20.54 -5.04 -7.23
N SER A 372 20.93 -3.92 -7.85
CA SER A 372 22.31 -3.65 -8.28
C SER A 372 23.28 -3.58 -7.11
N VAL A 373 22.92 -2.86 -6.04
CA VAL A 373 23.74 -2.73 -4.81
C VAL A 373 23.84 -4.08 -4.10
N SER A 374 22.74 -4.82 -3.96
CA SER A 374 22.73 -6.16 -3.34
C SER A 374 23.64 -7.14 -4.09
N LYS A 375 23.59 -7.15 -5.43
CA LYS A 375 24.48 -7.98 -6.25
C LYS A 375 25.96 -7.64 -6.06
N ARG A 376 26.29 -6.34 -5.95
CA ARG A 376 27.66 -5.90 -5.67
C ARG A 376 28.12 -6.30 -4.27
N LEU A 377 27.25 -6.15 -3.26
CA LEU A 377 27.54 -6.63 -1.90
C LEU A 377 27.88 -8.12 -1.91
N ARG A 378 27.10 -8.95 -2.62
CA ARG A 378 27.42 -10.38 -2.77
C ARG A 378 28.85 -10.60 -3.26
N GLY A 379 29.25 -9.93 -4.34
CA GLY A 379 30.62 -10.04 -4.87
C GLY A 379 31.70 -9.51 -3.92
N VAL A 380 31.39 -8.53 -3.07
CA VAL A 380 32.31 -8.05 -2.02
C VAL A 380 32.46 -9.11 -0.92
N LEU A 381 31.38 -9.74 -0.47
CA LEU A 381 31.40 -10.77 0.59
C LEU A 381 32.19 -12.03 0.21
N ASP A 382 32.28 -12.31 -1.09
CA ASP A 382 33.08 -13.41 -1.65
C ASP A 382 34.60 -13.10 -1.65
N SER A 383 35.00 -11.85 -1.33
CA SER A 383 36.42 -11.43 -1.28
C SER A 383 37.00 -11.47 0.15
N GLU A 384 38.30 -11.78 0.26
CA GLU A 384 39.00 -11.94 1.55
C GLU A 384 39.19 -10.63 2.35
N ASP A 385 39.15 -9.45 1.68
CA ASP A 385 39.42 -8.14 2.30
C ASP A 385 38.20 -7.19 2.23
N SER A 386 37.06 -7.69 2.67
CA SER A 386 35.72 -7.10 2.46
C SER A 386 35.24 -6.15 3.56
N GLY A 387 35.99 -5.99 4.66
CA GLY A 387 35.45 -5.49 5.92
C GLY A 387 34.79 -4.10 5.87
N GLU A 388 35.52 -3.06 5.43
CA GLU A 388 34.97 -1.69 5.38
C GLU A 388 34.04 -1.47 4.19
N GLU A 389 34.33 -2.12 3.06
CA GLU A 389 33.50 -2.00 1.87
C GLU A 389 32.12 -2.62 2.11
N ALA A 390 32.05 -3.84 2.63
CA ALA A 390 30.79 -4.52 2.96
C ALA A 390 29.94 -3.69 3.95
N ARG A 391 30.55 -3.08 4.97
CA ARG A 391 29.85 -2.18 5.91
C ARG A 391 29.12 -1.05 5.21
N SER A 392 29.78 -0.37 4.26
CA SER A 392 29.16 0.70 3.48
C SER A 392 27.98 0.17 2.63
N PHE A 393 28.12 -0.99 2.00
CA PHE A 393 27.02 -1.61 1.23
C PHE A 393 25.83 -1.96 2.13
N VAL A 394 26.08 -2.53 3.31
CA VAL A 394 25.04 -2.84 4.31
C VAL A 394 24.32 -1.57 4.77
N GLY A 395 25.06 -0.49 5.05
CA GLY A 395 24.48 0.80 5.42
C GLY A 395 23.61 1.42 4.32
N TRP A 396 24.05 1.34 3.07
CA TRP A 396 23.24 1.80 1.93
C TRP A 396 21.94 0.98 1.80
N ILE A 397 22.04 -0.35 1.89
CA ILE A 397 20.88 -1.24 1.77
C ILE A 397 19.90 -1.02 2.94
N SER A 398 20.41 -0.85 4.16
CA SER A 398 19.59 -0.51 5.34
C SER A 398 18.79 0.77 5.09
N GLU A 399 19.43 1.84 4.62
CA GLU A 399 18.78 3.13 4.41
C GLU A 399 17.73 3.09 3.29
N PHE A 400 18.05 2.51 2.14
CA PHE A 400 17.16 2.59 0.98
C PHE A 400 16.21 1.39 0.85
N ALA A 401 16.70 0.16 1.00
CA ALA A 401 15.83 -1.02 0.94
C ALA A 401 15.02 -1.18 2.23
N GLY A 402 15.64 -0.91 3.39
CA GLY A 402 15.00 -0.98 4.70
C GLY A 402 14.10 0.23 4.97
N ASP A 403 14.69 1.41 5.19
CA ASP A 403 13.93 2.55 5.72
C ASP A 403 12.97 3.18 4.70
N VAL A 404 13.40 3.33 3.44
CA VAL A 404 12.58 3.94 2.38
C VAL A 404 11.57 2.94 1.80
N LEU A 405 12.02 1.76 1.39
CA LEU A 405 11.16 0.79 0.71
C LEU A 405 10.50 -0.24 1.64
N GLY A 406 10.92 -0.37 2.90
CA GLY A 406 10.32 -1.29 3.87
C GLY A 406 10.56 -2.78 3.58
N LEU A 407 11.60 -3.12 2.81
CA LEU A 407 11.83 -4.48 2.29
C LEU A 407 12.65 -5.39 3.21
N LEU A 408 13.23 -4.85 4.28
CA LEU A 408 14.08 -5.61 5.18
C LEU A 408 13.31 -5.95 6.47
N PRO A 409 13.43 -7.19 6.99
CA PRO A 409 13.09 -7.46 8.37
C PRO A 409 13.98 -6.64 9.32
N THR A 410 13.62 -6.59 10.60
CA THR A 410 14.48 -5.96 11.60
C THR A 410 15.83 -6.67 11.69
N ASN A 411 16.88 -5.90 12.01
CA ASN A 411 18.23 -6.47 12.17
C ASN A 411 18.26 -7.59 13.22
N GLU A 412 17.51 -7.45 14.30
CA GLU A 412 17.34 -8.50 15.33
C GLU A 412 16.77 -9.79 14.72
N ARG A 413 15.65 -9.70 13.99
CA ARG A 413 15.02 -10.86 13.34
C ARG A 413 15.94 -11.53 12.33
N ILE A 414 16.76 -10.76 11.61
CA ILE A 414 17.74 -11.29 10.65
C ILE A 414 18.84 -12.05 11.38
N LEU A 415 19.45 -11.45 12.41
CA LEU A 415 20.54 -12.05 13.16
C LEU A 415 20.08 -13.31 13.93
N ASP A 416 18.90 -13.27 14.54
CA ASP A 416 18.30 -14.43 15.23
C ASP A 416 18.02 -15.58 14.25
N GLY A 417 17.53 -15.24 13.04
CA GLY A 417 17.31 -16.21 11.97
C GLY A 417 18.61 -16.87 11.52
N LEU A 418 19.68 -16.10 11.35
CA LEU A 418 21.02 -16.62 11.01
C LEU A 418 21.59 -17.50 12.13
N GLU A 419 21.45 -17.10 13.39
CA GLU A 419 21.92 -17.92 14.53
C GLU A 419 21.17 -19.25 14.60
N THR A 420 19.86 -19.24 14.32
CA THR A 420 19.04 -20.46 14.27
C THR A 420 19.49 -21.38 13.13
N LEU A 421 19.69 -20.82 11.93
CA LEU A 421 20.19 -21.57 10.78
C LEU A 421 21.59 -22.15 11.03
N ASP A 422 22.49 -21.40 11.68
CA ASP A 422 23.83 -21.90 12.03
C ASP A 422 23.77 -23.05 13.05
N LYS A 423 22.84 -23.00 14.02
CA LYS A 423 22.60 -24.11 14.95
C LYS A 423 22.09 -25.35 14.23
N GLU A 424 21.05 -25.20 13.40
CA GLU A 424 20.49 -26.31 12.60
C GLU A 424 21.56 -26.90 11.67
N LYS A 425 22.34 -26.05 11.00
CA LYS A 425 23.45 -26.45 10.15
C LYS A 425 24.49 -27.23 10.95
N GLY A 426 24.85 -26.77 12.15
CA GLY A 426 25.78 -27.46 13.05
C GLY A 426 25.29 -28.83 13.52
N GLU A 427 23.98 -28.99 13.73
CA GLU A 427 23.37 -30.26 14.14
C GLU A 427 23.36 -31.30 13.01
N ILE A 428 23.09 -30.89 11.77
CA ILE A 428 22.99 -31.80 10.62
C ILE A 428 24.32 -32.02 9.89
N ALA A 429 25.28 -31.09 10.00
CA ALA A 429 26.56 -31.14 9.28
C ALA A 429 27.29 -32.49 9.41
N PRO A 430 27.43 -33.12 10.60
CA PRO A 430 28.13 -34.41 10.69
C PRO A 430 27.50 -35.51 9.81
N LYS A 431 26.17 -35.51 9.69
CA LYS A 431 25.46 -36.49 8.86
C LYS A 431 25.58 -36.15 7.37
N VAL A 432 25.52 -34.88 7.02
CA VAL A 432 25.69 -34.42 5.63
C VAL A 432 27.10 -34.71 5.12
N GLU A 433 28.13 -34.45 5.93
CA GLU A 433 29.53 -34.74 5.57
C GLU A 433 29.78 -36.25 5.41
N GLU A 434 29.18 -37.11 6.24
CA GLU A 434 29.23 -38.58 6.08
C GLU A 434 28.65 -39.01 4.73
N LEU A 435 27.46 -38.50 4.37
CA LEU A 435 26.80 -38.79 3.10
C LEU A 435 27.58 -38.24 1.90
N LEU A 436 28.19 -37.05 2.01
CA LEU A 436 29.01 -36.48 0.95
C LEU A 436 30.28 -37.29 0.69
N GLU A 437 30.91 -37.81 1.74
CA GLU A 437 32.08 -38.69 1.59
C GLU A 437 31.69 -40.04 0.96
N GLU A 438 30.55 -40.61 1.36
CA GLU A 438 30.00 -41.81 0.73
C GLU A 438 29.67 -41.58 -0.76
N ARG A 439 29.06 -40.44 -1.09
CA ARG A 439 28.77 -40.03 -2.47
C ARG A 439 30.05 -39.89 -3.28
N ARG A 440 31.12 -39.34 -2.69
CA ARG A 440 32.42 -39.20 -3.35
C ARG A 440 33.01 -40.58 -3.68
N GLY A 441 33.00 -41.51 -2.71
CA GLY A 441 33.43 -42.89 -2.93
C GLY A 441 32.61 -43.63 -4.00
N ALA A 442 31.28 -43.42 -4.03
CA ALA A 442 30.41 -43.96 -5.06
C ALA A 442 30.77 -43.42 -6.46
N ARG A 443 31.03 -42.12 -6.58
CA ARG A 443 31.47 -41.50 -7.85
C ARG A 443 32.84 -42.01 -8.30
N ASP A 444 33.80 -42.13 -7.39
CA ASP A 444 35.15 -42.63 -7.68
C ASP A 444 35.13 -44.10 -8.16
N SER A 445 34.23 -44.90 -7.61
CA SER A 445 33.99 -46.29 -8.02
C SER A 445 33.05 -46.43 -9.23
N LYS A 446 32.55 -45.31 -9.78
CA LYS A 446 31.57 -45.22 -10.89
C LYS A 446 30.21 -45.87 -10.58
N ASP A 447 29.85 -45.95 -9.31
CA ASP A 447 28.50 -46.31 -8.86
C ASP A 447 27.60 -45.07 -8.89
N TRP A 448 27.10 -44.75 -10.08
CA TRP A 448 26.21 -43.61 -10.29
C TRP A 448 24.85 -43.77 -9.59
N GLY A 449 24.38 -45.01 -9.44
CA GLY A 449 23.11 -45.31 -8.78
C GLY A 449 23.16 -44.92 -7.31
N ARG A 450 24.20 -45.37 -6.59
CA ARG A 450 24.39 -44.98 -5.17
C ARG A 450 24.62 -43.48 -5.01
N ALA A 451 25.35 -42.85 -5.92
CA ALA A 451 25.59 -41.41 -5.88
C ALA A 451 24.30 -40.57 -6.06
N ASP A 452 23.37 -41.03 -6.90
CA ASP A 452 22.06 -40.40 -7.08
C ASP A 452 21.14 -40.66 -5.87
N GLU A 453 21.13 -41.87 -5.31
CA GLU A 453 20.39 -42.17 -4.07
C GLU A 453 20.78 -41.25 -2.92
N ILE A 454 22.08 -41.03 -2.72
CA ILE A 454 22.59 -40.15 -1.67
C ILE A 454 22.22 -38.69 -1.95
N ARG A 455 22.24 -38.24 -3.22
CA ARG A 455 21.78 -36.89 -3.57
C ARG A 455 20.30 -36.71 -3.21
N ASP A 456 19.48 -37.71 -3.49
CA ASP A 456 18.05 -37.67 -3.19
C ASP A 456 17.79 -37.76 -1.67
N GLU A 457 18.60 -38.51 -0.93
CA GLU A 457 18.60 -38.52 0.55
C GLU A 457 18.91 -37.13 1.11
N LEU A 458 19.98 -36.49 0.63
CA LEU A 458 20.36 -35.14 1.02
C LEU A 458 19.26 -34.12 0.66
N ALA A 459 18.67 -34.22 -0.54
CA ALA A 459 17.55 -33.37 -0.94
C ALA A 459 16.31 -33.56 -0.05
N SER A 460 16.04 -34.79 0.40
CA SER A 460 14.93 -35.09 1.33
C SER A 460 15.15 -34.52 2.73
N MET A 461 16.41 -34.31 3.13
CA MET A 461 16.81 -33.60 4.34
C MET A 461 16.77 -32.06 4.17
N GLY A 462 16.31 -31.56 3.02
CA GLY A 462 16.32 -30.13 2.71
C GLY A 462 17.70 -29.59 2.38
N ILE A 463 18.65 -30.42 1.97
CA ILE A 463 20.00 -30.01 1.58
C ILE A 463 20.09 -29.84 0.06
N ILE A 464 20.55 -28.68 -0.37
CA ILE A 464 20.88 -28.40 -1.78
C ILE A 464 22.39 -28.52 -1.94
N LEU A 465 22.81 -29.37 -2.88
CA LEU A 465 24.21 -29.55 -3.25
C LEU A 465 24.60 -28.64 -4.41
N GLU A 466 25.78 -28.05 -4.31
CA GLU A 466 26.38 -27.20 -5.33
C GLU A 466 27.75 -27.78 -5.70
N ASP A 467 27.82 -28.45 -6.85
CA ASP A 467 29.07 -29.03 -7.36
C ASP A 467 29.88 -27.93 -8.08
N GLY A 468 31.06 -27.59 -7.53
CA GLY A 468 31.98 -26.60 -8.08
C GLY A 468 33.37 -27.18 -8.45
N PRO A 469 34.25 -26.37 -9.05
CA PRO A 469 35.61 -26.79 -9.43
C PRO A 469 36.47 -27.25 -8.24
N GLU A 470 36.18 -26.74 -7.04
CA GLU A 470 36.92 -27.02 -5.80
C GLU A 470 36.29 -28.13 -4.95
N GLY A 471 35.12 -28.64 -5.35
CA GLY A 471 34.39 -29.68 -4.60
C GLY A 471 32.88 -29.42 -4.55
N THR A 472 32.17 -30.26 -3.80
CA THR A 472 30.73 -30.11 -3.54
C THR A 472 30.54 -29.28 -2.26
N SER A 473 29.91 -28.11 -2.37
CA SER A 473 29.38 -27.36 -1.23
C SER A 473 27.89 -27.68 -1.03
N TRP A 474 27.34 -27.28 0.13
CA TRP A 474 25.93 -27.51 0.44
C TRP A 474 25.31 -26.37 1.24
N ARG A 475 24.01 -26.18 1.08
CA ARG A 475 23.18 -25.26 1.85
C ARG A 475 21.85 -25.89 2.25
N ILE A 476 21.26 -25.40 3.33
CA ILE A 476 19.88 -25.71 3.70
C ILE A 476 18.96 -24.97 2.72
N LYS A 477 17.87 -25.62 2.31
CA LYS A 477 16.91 -25.10 1.34
C LYS A 477 16.29 -23.78 1.80
#